data_AF-A0A7Y8Y0Q2-F1
#
_entry.id   AF-A0A7Y8Y0Q2-F1
#
_cell.length_a   1.000
_cell.length_b   1.000
_cell.length_c   1.000
_cell.angle_alpha   90.00
_cell.angle_beta   90.00
_cell.angle_gamma   90.00
#
_symmetry.space_group_name_H-M   'P 1'
#
loop_
_entity.id
_entity.type
_entity.pdbx_description
1 polymer ?
#
loop_
_entity_poly.entity_id
_entity_poly.type
_entity_poly.pdbx_seq_one_letter_code
_entity_poly.pdbx_strand_id
1 'polypeptide(L)'
;MNKHLKVLLLFLAFSASAIAQKANDQKAKIDMLKAFYTEYITANAKEPANEKEVASIRKKYCTAKFLKEIEAKQASGELDYDIFVSAQDYDVEWLKTLKVEPAVTFNVFRVTYDMNFEDEKALIRPVIVKENGKFKIGNIKTD
;
A
#
# COMPACT_ATOMS: atom_id res chain seq x y z
N MET A 1 32.35 21.28 35.55
CA MET A 1 31.14 20.43 35.49
C MET A 1 30.11 21.16 34.62
N ASN A 2 30.02 20.91 33.30
CA ASN A 2 29.00 21.51 32.39
C ASN A 2 29.17 21.17 30.87
N LYS A 3 30.27 20.52 30.44
CA LYS A 3 30.44 20.14 29.02
C LYS A 3 29.76 18.81 28.66
N HIS A 4 29.75 17.83 29.57
CA HIS A 4 29.11 16.52 29.33
C HIS A 4 27.57 16.58 29.34
N LEU A 5 26.97 17.51 30.08
CA LEU A 5 25.51 17.68 30.14
C LEU A 5 24.93 18.24 28.83
N LYS A 6 25.68 19.12 28.13
CA LYS A 6 25.28 19.67 26.82
C LYS A 6 25.35 18.62 25.69
N VAL A 7 26.30 17.69 25.77
CA VAL A 7 26.41 16.59 24.80
C VAL A 7 25.27 15.59 24.97
N LEU A 8 24.88 15.29 26.22
CA LEU A 8 23.76 14.38 26.51
C LEU A 8 22.41 14.91 26.02
N LEU A 9 22.17 16.23 26.13
CA LEU A 9 20.97 16.90 25.62
C LEU A 9 20.86 16.89 24.09
N LEU A 10 21.99 16.91 23.36
CA LEU A 10 21.99 16.87 21.90
C LEU A 10 21.63 15.48 21.34
N PHE A 11 22.03 14.41 22.04
CA PHE A 11 21.68 13.04 21.64
C PHE A 11 20.20 12.70 21.87
N LEU A 12 19.59 13.19 22.95
CA LEU A 12 18.16 13.00 23.24
C LEU A 12 17.23 13.67 22.22
N ALA A 13 17.60 14.86 21.71
CA ALA A 13 16.80 15.58 20.72
C ALA A 13 16.79 14.90 19.32
N PHE A 14 17.89 14.24 18.95
CA PHE A 14 18.02 13.56 17.66
C PHE A 14 17.17 12.28 17.59
N SER A 15 17.13 11.51 18.69
CA SER A 15 16.35 10.27 18.77
C SER A 15 14.84 10.51 18.69
N ALA A 16 14.34 11.55 19.35
CA ALA A 16 12.92 11.90 19.32
C ALA A 16 12.45 12.28 17.90
N SER A 17 13.28 13.01 17.15
CA SER A 17 12.99 13.46 15.79
C SER A 17 12.89 12.29 14.80
N ALA A 18 13.78 11.30 14.91
CA ALA A 18 13.77 10.11 14.07
C ALA A 18 12.55 9.20 14.33
N ILE A 19 12.16 9.03 15.60
CA ILE A 19 10.98 8.24 15.98
C ILE A 19 9.70 8.90 15.46
N ALA A 20 9.57 10.22 15.64
CA ALA A 20 8.43 10.97 15.13
C ALA A 20 8.33 10.91 13.59
N GLN A 21 9.46 11.03 12.88
CA GLN A 21 9.49 10.90 11.43
C GLN A 21 9.07 9.50 10.97
N LYS A 22 9.54 8.44 11.63
CA LYS A 22 9.17 7.05 11.29
C LYS A 22 7.68 6.80 11.51
N ALA A 23 7.12 7.29 12.63
CA ALA A 23 5.69 7.19 12.91
C ALA A 23 4.84 7.96 11.88
N ASN A 24 5.28 9.17 11.52
CA ASN A 24 4.62 9.98 10.49
C ASN A 24 4.67 9.31 9.10
N ASP A 25 5.84 8.79 8.70
CA ASP A 25 6.00 8.05 7.46
C ASP A 25 5.12 6.80 7.42
N GLN A 26 5.01 6.06 8.54
CA GLN A 26 4.13 4.91 8.63
C GLN A 26 2.67 5.31 8.46
N LYS A 27 2.21 6.34 9.17
CA LYS A 27 0.85 6.86 9.02
C LYS A 27 0.58 7.29 7.57
N ALA A 28 1.50 8.03 6.96
CA ALA A 28 1.37 8.47 5.57
C ALA A 28 1.29 7.30 4.57
N LYS A 29 2.01 6.20 4.80
CA LYS A 29 1.90 4.99 3.96
C LYS A 29 0.55 4.30 4.13
N ILE A 30 0.05 4.21 5.37
CA ILE A 30 -1.29 3.65 5.65
C ILE A 30 -2.38 4.48 4.98
N ASP A 31 -2.32 5.81 5.13
CA ASP A 31 -3.28 6.73 4.53
C ASP A 31 -3.24 6.65 2.99
N MET A 32 -2.04 6.58 2.40
CA MET A 32 -1.86 6.40 0.96
C MET A 32 -2.48 5.08 0.48
N LEU A 33 -2.25 3.98 1.19
CA LEU A 33 -2.84 2.68 0.84
C LEU A 33 -4.36 2.71 0.94
N LYS A 34 -4.93 3.24 2.03
CA LYS A 34 -6.38 3.39 2.16
C LYS A 34 -6.97 4.19 1.01
N ALA A 35 -6.32 5.28 0.60
CA ALA A 35 -6.74 6.08 -0.54
C ALA A 35 -6.65 5.28 -1.86
N PHE A 36 -5.54 4.56 -2.10
CA PHE A 36 -5.39 3.71 -3.27
C PHE A 36 -6.52 2.68 -3.38
N TYR A 37 -6.73 1.87 -2.33
CA TYR A 37 -7.74 0.81 -2.35
C TYR A 37 -9.15 1.36 -2.51
N THR A 38 -9.46 2.47 -1.83
CA THR A 38 -10.77 3.14 -1.95
C THR A 38 -11.00 3.64 -3.38
N GLU A 39 -10.06 4.40 -3.95
CA GLU A 39 -10.18 4.92 -5.32
C GLU A 39 -10.23 3.79 -6.35
N TYR A 40 -9.35 2.80 -6.23
CA TYR A 40 -9.21 1.69 -7.17
C TYR A 40 -10.45 0.80 -7.21
N ILE A 41 -10.93 0.34 -6.05
CA ILE A 41 -12.11 -0.52 -5.97
C ILE A 41 -13.36 0.26 -6.41
N THR A 42 -13.52 1.50 -5.97
CA THR A 42 -14.68 2.33 -6.37
C THR A 42 -14.70 2.60 -7.87
N ALA A 43 -13.55 2.77 -8.52
CA ALA A 43 -13.48 2.99 -9.96
C ALA A 43 -13.82 1.74 -10.78
N ASN A 44 -13.36 0.55 -10.32
CA ASN A 44 -13.65 -0.72 -10.99
C ASN A 44 -15.08 -1.21 -10.74
N ALA A 45 -15.72 -0.86 -9.62
CA ALA A 45 -17.11 -1.22 -9.33
C ALA A 45 -18.17 -0.43 -10.14
N LYS A 46 -17.75 0.47 -11.04
CA LYS A 46 -18.66 1.20 -11.94
C LYS A 46 -19.04 0.30 -13.11
N GLU A 47 -20.27 0.43 -13.59
CA GLU A 47 -20.78 -0.33 -14.74
C GLU A 47 -21.19 0.60 -15.90
N PRO A 48 -20.42 0.67 -17.02
CA PRO A 48 -19.13 0.01 -17.24
C PRO A 48 -17.98 0.72 -16.50
N ALA A 49 -16.92 -0.03 -16.20
CA ALA A 49 -15.72 0.54 -15.61
C ALA A 49 -15.03 1.51 -16.59
N ASN A 50 -14.51 2.62 -16.07
CA ASN A 50 -13.72 3.55 -16.87
C ASN A 50 -12.23 3.16 -16.84
N GLU A 51 -11.78 2.40 -17.84
CA GLU A 51 -10.40 1.90 -17.91
C GLU A 51 -9.34 3.01 -17.83
N LYS A 52 -9.63 4.20 -18.38
CA LYS A 52 -8.70 5.35 -18.32
C LYS A 52 -8.56 5.89 -16.90
N GLU A 53 -9.67 5.92 -16.15
CA GLU A 53 -9.68 6.30 -14.74
C GLU A 53 -8.89 5.29 -13.90
N VAL A 54 -9.15 4.00 -14.07
CA VAL A 54 -8.45 2.91 -13.37
C VAL A 54 -6.95 2.95 -13.67
N ALA A 55 -6.56 3.12 -14.95
CA ALA A 55 -5.15 3.26 -15.34
C ALA A 55 -4.49 4.51 -14.73
N SER A 56 -5.22 5.62 -14.60
CA SER A 56 -4.73 6.84 -13.94
C SER A 56 -4.49 6.62 -12.45
N ILE A 57 -5.42 5.96 -11.75
CA ILE A 57 -5.27 5.58 -10.33
C ILE A 57 -4.05 4.68 -10.15
N ARG A 58 -3.89 3.64 -10.98
CA ARG A 58 -2.70 2.77 -10.96
C ARG A 58 -1.41 3.58 -11.13
N LYS A 59 -1.34 4.52 -12.09
CA LYS A 59 -0.15 5.37 -12.30
C LYS A 59 0.13 6.35 -11.15
N LYS A 60 -0.93 6.84 -10.49
CA LYS A 60 -0.85 7.73 -9.33
C LYS A 60 -0.17 7.02 -8.15
N TYR A 61 -0.56 5.78 -7.86
CA TYR A 61 -0.17 5.08 -6.64
C TYR A 61 0.94 4.04 -6.81
N CYS A 62 1.14 3.50 -8.00
CA CYS A 62 2.14 2.47 -8.25
C CYS A 62 3.39 3.05 -8.93
N THR A 63 4.51 2.34 -8.79
CA THR A 63 5.71 2.64 -9.59
C THR A 63 5.52 2.17 -11.03
N ALA A 64 6.14 2.87 -11.98
CA ALA A 64 6.06 2.47 -13.39
C ALA A 64 6.70 1.09 -13.64
N LYS A 65 7.75 0.76 -12.87
CA LYS A 65 8.39 -0.55 -12.91
C LYS A 65 7.40 -1.66 -12.53
N PHE A 66 6.70 -1.51 -11.42
CA PHE A 66 5.76 -2.51 -10.94
C PHE A 66 4.58 -2.71 -11.90
N LEU A 67 4.06 -1.63 -12.49
CA LEU A 67 2.98 -1.74 -13.47
C LEU A 67 3.39 -2.55 -14.71
N LYS A 68 4.61 -2.33 -15.21
CA LYS A 68 5.16 -3.11 -16.33
C LYS A 68 5.34 -4.59 -15.98
N GLU A 69 5.76 -4.89 -14.75
CA GLU A 69 5.90 -6.27 -14.26
C GLU A 69 4.53 -6.97 -14.22
N ILE A 70 3.48 -6.30 -13.72
CA ILE A 70 2.11 -6.83 -13.74
C ILE A 70 1.64 -7.08 -15.17
N GLU A 71 1.80 -6.09 -16.07
CA GLU A 71 1.39 -6.21 -17.47
C GLU A 71 2.07 -7.40 -18.17
N ALA A 72 3.38 -7.60 -17.93
CA ALA A 72 4.13 -8.73 -18.47
C ALA A 72 3.61 -10.08 -17.95
N LYS A 73 3.31 -10.18 -16.65
CA LYS A 73 2.77 -11.40 -16.03
C LYS A 73 1.35 -11.73 -16.50
N GLN A 74 0.52 -10.72 -16.73
CA GLN A 74 -0.81 -10.89 -17.30
C GLN A 74 -0.71 -11.35 -18.76
N ALA A 75 0.18 -10.75 -19.55
CA ALA A 75 0.40 -11.14 -20.94
C ALA A 75 0.96 -12.55 -21.10
N SER A 76 1.75 -13.05 -20.13
CA SER A 76 2.28 -14.42 -20.13
C SER A 76 1.30 -15.46 -19.56
N GLY A 77 0.21 -15.03 -18.92
CA GLY A 77 -0.70 -15.91 -18.17
C GLY A 77 -0.18 -16.37 -16.81
N GLU A 78 0.93 -15.82 -16.31
CA GLU A 78 1.42 -16.08 -14.95
C GLU A 78 0.50 -15.46 -13.89
N LEU A 79 -0.24 -14.41 -14.25
CA LEU A 79 -1.19 -13.71 -13.40
C LEU A 79 -2.55 -13.60 -14.09
N ASP A 80 -3.51 -14.39 -13.64
CA ASP A 80 -4.88 -14.50 -14.18
C ASP A 80 -5.95 -13.85 -13.28
N TYR A 81 -5.53 -13.16 -12.22
CA TYR A 81 -6.39 -12.42 -11.28
C TYR A 81 -5.90 -10.99 -11.04
N ASP A 82 -6.73 -10.14 -10.45
CA ASP A 82 -6.32 -8.80 -10.03
C ASP A 82 -5.47 -8.89 -8.75
N ILE A 83 -4.16 -8.75 -8.92
CA ILE A 83 -3.18 -8.84 -7.83
C ILE A 83 -3.39 -7.79 -6.72
N PHE A 84 -4.03 -6.65 -7.02
CA PHE A 84 -4.28 -5.64 -6.00
C PHE A 84 -5.32 -6.11 -4.99
N VAL A 85 -6.25 -6.96 -5.40
CA VAL A 85 -7.36 -7.48 -4.59
C VAL A 85 -7.35 -9.02 -4.42
N SER A 86 -6.36 -9.70 -4.99
CA SER A 86 -6.24 -11.17 -4.90
C SER A 86 -7.51 -11.92 -5.33
N ALA A 87 -8.24 -11.39 -6.32
CA ALA A 87 -9.52 -11.92 -6.78
C ALA A 87 -9.74 -11.65 -8.27
N GLN A 88 -10.65 -12.40 -8.91
CA GLN A 88 -11.10 -12.10 -10.27
C GLN A 88 -12.17 -10.99 -10.26
N ASP A 89 -13.17 -11.16 -9.39
CA ASP A 89 -14.27 -10.22 -9.21
C ASP A 89 -14.28 -9.69 -7.76
N TYR A 90 -14.79 -8.48 -7.57
CA TYR A 90 -14.85 -7.82 -6.26
C TYR A 90 -15.92 -6.73 -6.22
N ASP A 91 -16.49 -6.51 -5.04
CA ASP A 91 -17.56 -5.53 -4.82
C ASP A 91 -17.03 -4.32 -4.04
N VAL A 92 -17.60 -3.13 -4.30
CA VAL A 92 -17.34 -1.92 -3.51
C VAL A 92 -17.64 -2.11 -2.02
N GLU A 93 -18.55 -3.02 -1.68
CA GLU A 93 -18.92 -3.40 -0.32
C GLU A 93 -17.74 -3.93 0.50
N TRP A 94 -16.71 -4.51 -0.14
CA TRP A 94 -15.48 -4.97 0.54
C TRP A 94 -14.75 -3.81 1.22
N LEU A 95 -14.92 -2.57 0.76
CA LEU A 95 -14.33 -1.39 1.39
C LEU A 95 -14.83 -1.15 2.82
N LYS A 96 -16.01 -1.65 3.19
CA LYS A 96 -16.56 -1.52 4.56
C LYS A 96 -15.69 -2.20 5.61
N THR A 97 -14.91 -3.20 5.20
CA THR A 97 -14.05 -3.99 6.09
C THR A 97 -12.56 -3.80 5.80
N LEU A 98 -12.20 -2.82 4.95
CA LEU A 98 -10.82 -2.50 4.60
C LEU A 98 -9.99 -2.17 5.85
N LYS A 99 -8.97 -2.99 6.09
CA LYS A 99 -7.95 -2.79 7.12
C LYS A 99 -6.58 -2.75 6.47
N VAL A 100 -5.76 -1.81 6.95
CA VAL A 100 -4.37 -1.63 6.50
C VAL A 100 -3.50 -1.56 7.74
N GLU A 101 -2.57 -2.50 7.88
CA GLU A 101 -1.70 -2.65 9.05
C GLU A 101 -0.24 -2.80 8.60
N PRO A 102 0.74 -2.30 9.35
CA PRO A 102 2.14 -2.61 9.07
C PRO A 102 2.41 -4.10 9.30
N ALA A 103 3.21 -4.72 8.42
CA ALA A 103 3.74 -6.06 8.65
C ALA A 103 5.03 -6.00 9.49
N VAL A 104 5.50 -7.16 9.94
CA VAL A 104 6.81 -7.28 10.62
C VAL A 104 7.95 -6.89 9.68
N THR A 105 7.83 -7.20 8.38
CA THR A 105 8.82 -6.83 7.38
C THR A 105 8.75 -5.33 7.08
N PHE A 106 9.92 -4.66 7.11
CA PHE A 106 10.03 -3.24 6.80
C PHE A 106 9.40 -2.87 5.46
N ASN A 107 8.60 -1.80 5.45
CA ASN A 107 7.86 -1.29 4.29
C ASN A 107 6.84 -2.25 3.65
N VAL A 108 6.55 -3.39 4.29
CA VAL A 108 5.46 -4.28 3.89
C VAL A 108 4.26 -3.98 4.77
N PHE A 109 3.07 -3.99 4.16
CA PHE A 109 1.80 -3.84 4.87
C PHE A 109 0.95 -5.08 4.66
N ARG A 110 -0.06 -5.25 5.50
CA ARG A 110 -1.14 -6.20 5.34
C ARG A 110 -2.39 -5.41 5.00
N VAL A 111 -2.96 -5.70 3.84
CA VAL A 111 -4.26 -5.17 3.43
C VAL A 111 -5.23 -6.33 3.42
N THR A 112 -6.32 -6.17 4.17
CA THR A 112 -7.34 -7.19 4.33
C THR A 112 -8.73 -6.58 4.23
N TYR A 113 -9.66 -7.34 3.69
CA TYR A 113 -11.09 -7.11 3.76
C TYR A 113 -11.78 -8.47 3.86
N ASP A 114 -13.01 -8.43 4.32
CA ASP A 114 -13.95 -9.54 4.29
C ASP A 114 -14.49 -9.68 2.86
N MET A 115 -14.29 -10.86 2.26
CA MET A 115 -14.74 -11.12 0.90
C MET A 115 -16.22 -11.54 0.87
N ASN A 116 -16.89 -11.64 2.02
CA ASN A 116 -18.25 -12.14 2.18
C ASN A 116 -18.44 -13.60 1.70
N PHE A 117 -17.35 -14.37 1.63
CA PHE A 117 -17.34 -15.81 1.35
C PHE A 117 -16.68 -16.53 2.53
N GLU A 118 -17.40 -17.47 3.16
CA GLU A 118 -16.90 -18.51 4.09
C GLU A 118 -15.72 -18.11 5.00
N ASP A 119 -15.85 -17.00 5.75
CA ASP A 119 -14.81 -16.45 6.66
C ASP A 119 -13.45 -16.11 6.01
N GLU A 120 -13.37 -16.12 4.68
CA GLU A 120 -12.14 -15.81 3.95
C GLU A 120 -11.87 -14.31 3.91
N LYS A 121 -10.66 -13.94 4.31
CA LYS A 121 -10.14 -12.58 4.17
C LYS A 121 -9.07 -12.59 3.12
N ALA A 122 -9.16 -11.64 2.19
CA ALA A 122 -8.02 -11.36 1.34
C ALA A 122 -6.82 -10.93 2.21
N LEU A 123 -5.63 -11.35 1.82
CA LEU A 123 -4.39 -10.90 2.42
C LEU A 123 -3.43 -10.43 1.34
N ILE A 124 -3.48 -9.14 1.04
CA ILE A 124 -2.55 -8.50 0.10
C ILE A 124 -1.39 -7.90 0.87
N ARG A 125 -0.17 -8.10 0.35
CA ARG A 125 1.06 -7.66 1.01
C ARG A 125 1.84 -6.62 0.18
N PRO A 126 1.33 -5.38 0.06
CA PRO A 126 2.00 -4.36 -0.73
C PRO A 126 3.33 -3.93 -0.08
N VAL A 127 4.34 -3.77 -0.92
CA VAL A 127 5.66 -3.23 -0.58
C VAL A 127 5.73 -1.78 -1.01
N ILE A 128 5.97 -0.89 -0.04
CA ILE A 128 5.92 0.55 -0.28
C ILE A 128 7.32 1.12 -0.45
N VAL A 129 7.53 1.84 -1.53
CA VAL A 129 8.77 2.54 -1.84
C VAL A 129 8.54 4.05 -1.83
N LYS A 130 9.62 4.84 -1.73
CA LYS A 130 9.57 6.30 -1.83
C LYS A 130 10.25 6.72 -3.14
N GLU A 131 9.48 7.29 -4.06
CA GLU A 131 9.96 7.83 -5.34
C GLU A 131 9.66 9.33 -5.39
N ASN A 132 10.70 10.16 -5.63
CA ASN A 132 10.56 11.61 -5.72
C ASN A 132 9.78 12.22 -4.54
N GLY A 133 10.07 11.74 -3.33
CA GLY A 133 9.43 12.21 -2.09
C GLY A 133 8.03 11.64 -1.81
N LYS A 134 7.43 10.88 -2.74
CA LYS A 134 6.08 10.31 -2.60
C LYS A 134 6.13 8.80 -2.34
N PHE A 135 5.24 8.31 -1.50
CA PHE A 135 5.09 6.87 -1.29
C PHE A 135 4.31 6.23 -2.44
N LYS A 136 4.77 5.06 -2.90
CA LYS A 136 4.17 4.29 -3.98
C LYS A 136 4.22 2.79 -3.71
N ILE A 137 3.27 2.06 -4.27
CA ILE A 137 3.27 0.60 -4.30
C ILE A 137 4.31 0.17 -5.34
N GLY A 138 5.38 -0.46 -4.87
CA GLY A 138 6.49 -0.93 -5.70
C GLY A 138 6.47 -2.43 -5.97
N ASN A 139 5.71 -3.19 -5.19
CA ASN A 139 5.49 -4.62 -5.39
C ASN A 139 4.29 -5.09 -4.54
N ILE A 140 3.79 -6.30 -4.79
CA ILE A 140 2.93 -7.07 -3.90
C ILE A 140 3.61 -8.41 -3.66
N LYS A 141 3.85 -8.77 -2.39
CA LYS A 141 4.43 -10.07 -2.06
C LYS A 141 3.38 -11.16 -2.23
N THR A 142 3.66 -12.10 -3.12
CA THR A 142 3.07 -13.43 -3.17
C THR A 142 3.95 -14.34 -2.31
N ASP A 143 3.36 -15.13 -1.41
CA ASP A 143 4.09 -16.14 -0.65
C ASP A 143 4.42 -17.35 -1.55
#